data_AF-E0U7T8-F1
#
_entry.id   AF-E0U7T8-F1
#
_cell.length_a   1.000
_cell.length_b   1.000
_cell.length_c   1.000
_cell.angle_alpha   90.00
_cell.angle_beta   90.00
_cell.angle_gamma   90.00
#
_symmetry.space_group_name_H-M   'P 1'
#
loop_
_entity.id
_entity.type
_entity.pdbx_description
1 polymer ?
#
loop_
_entity_poly.entity_id
_entity_poly.type
_entity_poly.pdbx_seq_one_letter_code
_entity_poly.pdbx_strand_id
1 'polypeptide(L)'
;MNKYKSSLLVVVFLTAVFFSVFFSPKDVMAESRSLTAIISTTAYKPDGSRTLSVSRGKTYGVNLVANAGDYWIVDLAGGAGRWKFKKADIDFHMGAYPLTLSNFKGGDRVATIKAIVSECHRFGLLKNQCAYVLATAEHESNFQPIKEAWWMGENWRRQNLRYWPWYGRGYGQMTWDFNYRLYERLTGIKLTKNPDLALQPNLALYILVHGMKSGAFTGYSLENWINSKQTNFYKARMIVNGLDCAGQIAGRASYWYRQLTVY
;
A
#
# COMPACT_ATOMS: atom_id res chain seq x y z
N MET A 1 -56.73 6.76 37.57
CA MET A 1 -55.31 6.80 37.99
C MET A 1 -54.49 6.59 36.72
N ASN A 2 -53.75 7.55 36.12
CA ASN A 2 -52.59 8.33 36.64
C ASN A 2 -51.56 7.43 37.35
N LYS A 3 -50.25 7.41 37.02
CA LYS A 3 -49.41 8.38 36.27
C LYS A 3 -48.14 7.72 35.64
N TYR A 4 -47.49 8.47 34.73
CA TYR A 4 -46.23 8.21 34.02
C TYR A 4 -44.96 7.96 34.87
N LYS A 5 -43.97 7.24 34.29
CA LYS A 5 -42.58 7.70 33.98
C LYS A 5 -41.75 6.58 33.30
N SER A 6 -41.46 6.67 32.00
CA SER A 6 -40.21 7.18 31.37
C SER A 6 -38.99 6.25 31.55
N SER A 7 -38.41 5.58 30.55
CA SER A 7 -37.82 6.01 29.27
C SER A 7 -36.30 5.76 29.28
N LEU A 8 -35.81 4.82 28.45
CA LEU A 8 -34.66 5.13 27.59
C LEU A 8 -34.71 4.26 26.33
N LEU A 9 -34.66 4.93 25.18
CA LEU A 9 -34.68 4.33 23.86
C LEU A 9 -33.38 4.73 23.15
N VAL A 10 -32.57 3.76 22.72
CA VAL A 10 -31.53 3.98 21.71
C VAL A 10 -31.63 2.85 20.69
N VAL A 11 -32.21 3.18 19.53
CA VAL A 11 -32.27 2.33 18.35
C VAL A 11 -31.07 2.65 17.45
N VAL A 12 -30.22 1.67 17.21
CA VAL A 12 -29.27 1.59 16.09
C VAL A 12 -29.15 0.09 15.76
N PHE A 13 -29.34 -0.42 14.54
CA PHE A 13 -29.14 0.16 13.21
C PHE A 13 -30.30 -0.14 12.25
N LEU A 14 -30.79 0.89 11.56
CA LEU A 14 -31.28 0.84 10.18
C LEU A 14 -30.26 1.67 9.35
N THR A 15 -29.92 1.38 8.09
CA THR A 15 -30.35 0.34 7.14
C THR A 15 -29.13 -0.17 6.34
N ALA A 16 -29.14 -1.45 5.97
CA ALA A 16 -28.27 -1.94 4.89
C ALA A 16 -28.89 -1.53 3.54
N VAL A 17 -28.33 -0.52 2.87
CA VAL A 17 -28.81 -0.06 1.56
C VAL A 17 -27.99 -0.70 0.44
N PHE A 18 -28.61 -1.71 -0.19
CA PHE A 18 -28.34 -2.29 -1.51
C PHE A 18 -26.89 -2.36 -2.01
N PHE A 19 -26.35 -3.59 -1.94
CA PHE A 19 -25.18 -4.05 -2.69
C PHE A 19 -25.55 -4.40 -4.15
N SER A 20 -24.51 -4.54 -5.01
CA SER A 20 -24.59 -4.76 -6.48
C SER A 20 -25.06 -3.51 -7.28
N VAL A 21 -24.70 -3.29 -8.54
CA VAL A 21 -24.18 -4.18 -9.59
C VAL A 21 -23.00 -3.48 -10.31
N PHE A 22 -21.82 -4.06 -10.55
CA PHE A 22 -21.18 -5.29 -10.05
C PHE A 22 -19.90 -4.94 -9.24
N PHE A 23 -19.30 -5.97 -8.63
CA PHE A 23 -17.89 -6.04 -8.24
C PHE A 23 -17.34 -7.44 -8.64
N SER A 24 -16.08 -7.50 -9.05
CA SER A 24 -15.32 -8.67 -9.51
C SER A 24 -14.52 -9.32 -8.36
N PRO A 25 -14.13 -10.62 -8.44
CA PRO A 25 -13.29 -11.27 -7.42
C PRO A 25 -11.90 -10.66 -7.17
N LYS A 26 -11.53 -9.58 -7.89
CA LYS A 26 -10.27 -8.82 -7.70
C LYS A 26 -10.42 -7.60 -6.78
N ASP A 27 -11.63 -7.32 -6.28
CA ASP A 27 -11.90 -6.10 -5.53
C ASP A 27 -11.49 -6.21 -4.06
N VAL A 28 -10.98 -5.10 -3.51
CA VAL A 28 -10.44 -5.05 -2.15
C VAL A 28 -11.54 -4.61 -1.19
N MET A 29 -11.98 -5.55 -0.35
CA MET A 29 -12.99 -5.32 0.68
C MET A 29 -12.56 -4.29 1.75
N ALA A 30 -13.59 -3.74 2.39
CA ALA A 30 -13.60 -2.49 3.16
C ALA A 30 -12.78 -2.52 4.47
N GLU A 31 -11.48 -2.26 4.35
CA GLU A 31 -10.69 -1.76 5.47
C GLU A 31 -11.04 -0.30 5.72
N SER A 32 -11.16 0.13 6.98
CA SER A 32 -11.33 1.55 7.31
C SER A 32 -10.06 2.35 7.03
N ARG A 33 -9.90 2.75 5.77
CA ARG A 33 -8.85 3.66 5.30
C ARG A 33 -9.43 4.97 4.78
N SER A 34 -8.58 5.98 4.75
CA SER A 34 -8.90 7.24 4.08
C SER A 34 -8.02 7.43 2.84
N LEU A 35 -8.54 8.16 1.87
CA LEU A 35 -7.83 8.65 0.70
C LEU A 35 -7.54 10.14 0.91
N THR A 36 -6.30 10.58 0.70
CA THR A 36 -5.92 12.00 0.70
C THR A 36 -5.30 12.39 -0.62
N ALA A 37 -5.68 13.55 -1.16
CA ALA A 37 -5.04 14.12 -2.35
C ALA A 37 -3.67 14.74 -1.99
N ILE A 38 -2.57 14.16 -2.49
CA ILE A 38 -1.19 14.61 -2.23
C ILE A 38 -0.89 15.91 -2.99
N ILE A 39 -1.57 16.11 -4.11
CA ILE A 39 -1.61 17.32 -4.93
C ILE A 39 -3.06 17.72 -5.19
N SER A 40 -3.30 18.96 -5.65
CA SER A 40 -4.63 19.29 -6.19
C SER A 40 -4.84 18.50 -7.49
N THR A 41 -5.95 17.76 -7.58
CA THR A 41 -6.23 16.81 -8.66
C THR A 41 -7.72 16.81 -9.04
N THR A 42 -8.04 16.11 -10.13
CA THR A 42 -9.41 15.89 -10.59
C THR A 42 -9.70 14.39 -10.52
N ALA A 43 -10.77 14.03 -9.82
CA ALA A 43 -11.37 12.71 -9.88
C ALA A 43 -12.49 12.69 -10.93
N TYR A 44 -12.77 11.52 -11.51
CA TYR A 44 -13.72 11.35 -12.62
C TYR A 44 -14.77 10.31 -12.24
N LYS A 45 -16.03 10.42 -12.68
CA LYS A 45 -16.95 9.28 -12.60
C LYS A 45 -16.42 8.13 -13.48
N PRO A 46 -16.64 6.85 -13.12
CA PRO A 46 -16.14 5.73 -13.91
C PRO A 46 -16.61 5.72 -15.37
N ASP A 47 -17.81 6.24 -15.61
CA ASP A 47 -18.46 6.45 -16.92
C ASP A 47 -18.01 7.73 -17.66
N GLY A 48 -17.14 8.55 -17.06
CA GLY A 48 -16.70 9.84 -17.60
C GLY A 48 -17.71 10.99 -17.48
N SER A 49 -18.92 10.77 -16.94
CA SER A 49 -20.04 11.74 -16.95
C SER A 49 -19.77 13.03 -16.19
N ARG A 50 -18.94 12.98 -15.13
CA ARG A 50 -18.68 14.11 -14.22
C ARG A 50 -17.24 14.08 -13.70
N THR A 51 -16.77 15.26 -13.31
CA THR A 51 -15.51 15.47 -12.59
C THR A 51 -15.78 15.93 -11.16
N LEU A 52 -14.76 15.79 -10.31
CA LEU A 52 -14.69 16.32 -8.95
C LEU A 52 -13.30 16.92 -8.75
N SER A 53 -13.22 18.24 -8.59
CA SER A 53 -11.98 18.91 -8.20
C SER A 53 -11.69 18.62 -6.74
N VAL A 54 -10.46 18.15 -6.44
CA VAL A 54 -10.03 17.78 -5.10
C VAL A 54 -8.76 18.56 -4.76
N SER A 55 -8.86 19.48 -3.81
CA SER A 55 -7.73 20.27 -3.32
C SER A 55 -6.70 19.40 -2.60
N ARG A 56 -5.42 19.76 -2.71
CA ARG A 56 -4.33 19.17 -1.92
C ARG A 56 -4.69 19.11 -0.43
N GLY A 57 -4.41 17.98 0.22
CA GLY A 57 -4.71 17.73 1.63
C GLY A 57 -6.17 17.39 1.92
N LYS A 58 -7.07 17.40 0.92
CA LYS A 58 -8.45 16.94 1.12
C LYS A 58 -8.48 15.43 1.29
N THR A 59 -9.07 14.99 2.40
CA THR A 59 -9.25 13.58 2.76
C THR A 59 -10.71 13.14 2.64
N TYR A 60 -10.92 11.88 2.28
CA TYR A 60 -12.22 11.19 2.24
C TYR A 60 -12.10 9.80 2.89
N GLY A 61 -13.16 9.33 3.56
CA GLY A 61 -13.28 7.93 3.93
C GLY A 61 -13.48 7.04 2.69
N VAL A 62 -12.94 5.83 2.70
CA VAL A 62 -12.99 4.89 1.58
C VAL A 62 -13.73 3.63 1.99
N ASN A 63 -14.76 3.27 1.22
CA ASN A 63 -15.49 2.02 1.40
C ASN A 63 -14.82 0.88 0.61
N LEU A 64 -14.51 1.10 -0.67
CA LEU A 64 -14.00 0.06 -1.58
C LEU A 64 -12.93 0.63 -2.52
N VAL A 65 -11.96 -0.20 -2.88
CA VAL A 65 -10.88 0.14 -3.84
C VAL A 65 -10.75 -0.98 -4.86
N ALA A 66 -10.70 -0.60 -6.14
CA ALA A 66 -10.40 -1.48 -7.25
C ALA A 66 -9.26 -0.89 -8.12
N ASN A 67 -8.40 -1.77 -8.63
CA ASN A 67 -7.24 -1.43 -9.43
C ASN A 67 -7.63 -1.28 -10.92
N ALA A 68 -7.36 -0.12 -11.52
CA ALA A 68 -7.76 0.20 -12.89
C ALA A 68 -6.63 0.88 -13.69
N GLY A 69 -5.52 0.16 -13.90
CA GLY A 69 -4.36 0.67 -14.64
C GLY A 69 -3.67 1.80 -13.87
N ASP A 70 -3.59 2.99 -14.46
CA ASP A 70 -3.05 4.20 -13.80
C ASP A 70 -4.01 4.85 -12.80
N TYR A 71 -5.20 4.26 -12.60
CA TYR A 71 -6.25 4.76 -11.72
C TYR A 71 -6.60 3.79 -10.59
N TRP A 72 -7.04 4.35 -9.47
CA TRP A 72 -7.88 3.67 -8.49
C TRP A 72 -9.35 4.00 -8.80
N ILE A 73 -10.20 2.98 -8.86
CA ILE A 73 -11.65 3.16 -8.70
C ILE A 73 -11.92 3.07 -7.21
N VAL A 74 -12.43 4.14 -6.63
CA VAL A 74 -12.65 4.29 -5.19
C VAL A 74 -14.13 4.60 -4.94
N ASP A 75 -14.75 3.87 -4.03
CA ASP A 75 -16.08 4.22 -3.51
C ASP A 75 -15.92 5.04 -2.24
N LEU A 76 -16.35 6.30 -2.27
CA LEU A 76 -16.17 7.25 -1.18
C LEU A 76 -17.31 7.13 -0.16
N ALA A 77 -16.93 7.11 1.12
CA ALA A 77 -17.85 7.03 2.24
C ALA A 77 -18.83 8.22 2.31
N GLY A 78 -19.93 8.05 3.06
CA GLY A 78 -20.92 9.11 3.27
C GLY A 78 -21.77 9.45 2.04
N GLY A 79 -21.92 8.52 1.09
CA GLY A 79 -22.76 8.71 -0.11
C GLY A 79 -22.13 9.55 -1.22
N ALA A 80 -20.87 9.97 -1.09
CA ALA A 80 -20.13 10.65 -2.17
C ALA A 80 -19.92 9.75 -3.41
N GLY A 81 -20.00 8.43 -3.22
CA GLY A 81 -20.11 7.41 -4.28
C GLY A 81 -18.80 7.13 -5.02
N ARG A 82 -18.90 6.42 -6.14
CA ARG A 82 -17.74 5.89 -6.88
C ARG A 82 -17.05 6.94 -7.77
N TRP A 83 -15.72 6.97 -7.76
CA TRP A 83 -14.87 7.87 -8.54
C TRP A 83 -13.57 7.18 -8.98
N LYS A 84 -12.93 7.70 -10.04
CA LYS A 84 -11.60 7.33 -10.53
C LYS A 84 -10.61 8.41 -10.13
N PHE A 85 -9.58 8.03 -9.38
CA PHE A 85 -8.44 8.88 -9.00
C PHE A 85 -7.19 8.38 -9.70
N LYS A 86 -6.30 9.26 -10.17
CA LYS A 86 -4.97 8.85 -10.63
C LYS A 86 -4.18 8.29 -9.44
N LYS A 87 -3.57 7.11 -9.58
CA LYS A 87 -2.87 6.44 -8.48
C LYS A 87 -1.80 7.30 -7.82
N ALA A 88 -1.06 8.04 -8.65
CA ALA A 88 0.04 8.87 -8.19
C ALA A 88 -0.40 10.16 -7.49
N ASP A 89 -1.66 10.58 -7.63
CA ASP A 89 -2.16 11.88 -7.15
C ASP A 89 -2.69 11.79 -5.71
N ILE A 90 -2.95 10.58 -5.21
CA ILE A 90 -3.56 10.30 -3.92
C ILE A 90 -2.73 9.31 -3.10
N ASP A 91 -2.90 9.36 -1.79
CA ASP A 91 -2.36 8.38 -0.85
C ASP A 91 -3.50 7.68 -0.09
N PHE A 92 -3.26 6.45 0.37
CA PHE A 92 -4.17 5.72 1.25
C PHE A 92 -3.60 5.69 2.68
N HIS A 93 -4.29 6.30 3.64
CA HIS A 93 -3.86 6.32 5.03
C HIS A 93 -4.56 5.25 5.86
N MET A 94 -3.74 4.56 6.67
CA MET A 94 -4.13 3.52 7.62
C MET A 94 -3.64 3.96 9.00
N GLY A 95 -4.39 4.89 9.59
CA GLY A 95 -3.93 5.68 10.75
C GLY A 95 -2.84 6.69 10.37
N ALA A 96 -2.10 7.16 11.38
CA ALA A 96 -0.92 7.99 11.17
C ALA A 96 0.33 7.14 10.90
N TYR A 97 1.18 7.60 9.98
CA TYR A 97 2.55 7.13 9.79
C TYR A 97 3.47 8.31 9.45
N PRO A 98 4.78 8.21 9.72
CA PRO A 98 5.71 9.30 9.42
C PRO A 98 5.80 9.56 7.92
N LEU A 99 5.81 10.83 7.52
CA LEU A 99 6.07 11.26 6.14
C LEU A 99 7.58 11.51 5.88
N THR A 100 8.40 11.46 6.92
CA THR A 100 9.86 11.65 6.84
C THR A 100 10.57 10.33 6.64
N LEU A 101 11.62 10.31 5.81
CA LEU A 101 12.48 9.12 5.67
C LEU A 101 13.29 8.87 6.96
N SER A 102 13.71 7.63 7.19
CA SER A 102 14.73 7.33 8.20
C SER A 102 16.11 7.85 7.77
N ASN A 103 17.04 7.90 8.72
CA ASN A 103 18.43 8.29 8.49
C ASN A 103 19.31 7.14 7.95
N PHE A 104 18.76 5.94 7.76
CA PHE A 104 19.50 4.74 7.34
C PHE A 104 20.25 4.94 6.02
N LYS A 105 21.55 4.64 6.03
CA LYS A 105 22.46 4.83 4.88
C LYS A 105 22.82 3.54 4.14
N GLY A 106 22.17 2.43 4.48
CA GLY A 106 22.56 1.10 4.03
C GLY A 106 23.50 0.41 5.02
N GLY A 107 23.84 -0.84 4.70
CA GLY A 107 24.70 -1.69 5.51
C GLY A 107 24.62 -3.13 5.02
N ASP A 108 25.16 -4.05 5.81
CA ASP A 108 25.04 -5.49 5.54
C ASP A 108 23.59 -6.01 5.67
N ARG A 109 23.43 -7.32 5.50
CA ARG A 109 22.15 -8.02 5.66
C ARG A 109 21.52 -7.80 7.04
N VAL A 110 22.31 -7.86 8.11
CA VAL A 110 21.83 -7.74 9.50
C VAL A 110 21.42 -6.30 9.81
N ALA A 111 22.22 -5.32 9.39
CA ALA A 111 21.87 -3.91 9.47
C ALA A 111 20.58 -3.60 8.71
N THR A 112 20.40 -4.16 7.51
CA THR A 112 19.19 -3.99 6.71
C THR A 112 17.96 -4.63 7.37
N ILE A 113 18.08 -5.86 7.90
CA ILE A 113 16.98 -6.51 8.66
C ILE A 113 16.57 -5.63 9.85
N LYS A 114 17.53 -5.15 10.66
CA LYS A 114 17.27 -4.25 11.79
C LYS A 114 16.61 -2.94 11.35
N ALA A 115 17.00 -2.38 10.21
CA ALA A 115 16.42 -1.17 9.66
C ALA A 115 14.98 -1.38 9.16
N ILE A 116 14.66 -2.52 8.55
CA ILE A 116 13.28 -2.90 8.19
C ILE A 116 12.42 -3.03 9.46
N VAL A 117 12.91 -3.71 10.50
CA VAL A 117 12.19 -3.84 11.78
C VAL A 117 11.93 -2.45 12.40
N SER A 118 12.94 -1.58 12.46
CA SER A 118 12.80 -0.21 12.95
C SER A 118 11.79 0.63 12.14
N GLU A 119 11.78 0.49 10.81
CA GLU A 119 10.80 1.16 9.96
C GLU A 119 9.38 0.58 10.15
N CYS A 120 9.25 -0.73 10.39
CA CYS A 120 7.97 -1.36 10.75
C CYS A 120 7.41 -0.79 12.08
N HIS A 121 8.25 -0.60 13.10
CA HIS A 121 7.83 0.07 14.35
C HIS A 121 7.45 1.53 14.11
N ARG A 122 8.22 2.28 13.30
CA ARG A 122 7.89 3.67 12.91
C ARG A 122 6.53 3.78 12.22
N PHE A 123 6.13 2.77 11.47
CA PHE A 123 4.83 2.65 10.81
C PHE A 123 3.75 1.98 11.67
N GLY A 124 4.03 1.65 12.93
CA GLY A 124 3.09 1.01 13.86
C GLY A 124 2.59 -0.35 13.35
N LEU A 125 3.44 -1.12 12.67
CA LEU A 125 3.10 -2.47 12.21
C LEU A 125 3.18 -3.47 13.36
N LEU A 126 2.30 -4.47 13.32
CA LEU A 126 2.30 -5.62 14.22
C LEU A 126 3.47 -6.58 13.91
N LYS A 127 3.86 -7.42 14.88
CA LYS A 127 4.94 -8.42 14.71
C LYS A 127 4.73 -9.35 13.50
N ASN A 128 3.51 -9.82 13.29
CA ASN A 128 3.13 -10.64 12.13
C ASN A 128 3.24 -9.86 10.81
N GLN A 129 2.84 -8.59 10.79
CA GLN A 129 3.02 -7.73 9.62
C GLN A 129 4.51 -7.51 9.30
N CYS A 130 5.33 -7.17 10.31
CA CYS A 130 6.79 -7.02 10.14
C CYS A 130 7.46 -8.30 9.61
N ALA A 131 7.07 -9.47 10.13
CA ALA A 131 7.57 -10.76 9.63
C ALA A 131 7.29 -10.97 8.14
N TYR A 132 6.15 -10.51 7.65
CA TYR A 132 5.80 -10.56 6.22
C TYR A 132 6.59 -9.55 5.37
N VAL A 133 6.83 -8.34 5.89
CA VAL A 133 7.70 -7.34 5.25
C VAL A 133 9.12 -7.89 5.08
N LEU A 134 9.69 -8.49 6.12
CA LEU A 134 11.01 -9.14 6.08
C LEU A 134 11.06 -10.29 5.06
N ALA A 135 10.06 -11.17 5.07
CA ALA A 135 9.96 -12.27 4.12
C ALA A 135 9.90 -11.82 2.66
N THR A 136 9.25 -10.69 2.40
CA THR A 136 9.19 -10.10 1.06
C THR A 136 10.54 -9.48 0.68
N ALA A 137 11.15 -8.67 1.54
CA ALA A 137 12.47 -8.09 1.26
C ALA A 137 13.57 -9.15 1.05
N GLU A 138 13.45 -10.28 1.74
CA GLU A 138 14.30 -11.45 1.50
C GLU A 138 14.08 -12.07 0.11
N HIS A 139 12.82 -12.29 -0.28
CA HIS A 139 12.47 -12.92 -1.55
C HIS A 139 12.80 -12.04 -2.76
N GLU A 140 12.40 -10.77 -2.72
CA GLU A 140 12.53 -9.82 -3.83
C GLU A 140 13.97 -9.36 -4.08
N SER A 141 14.79 -9.33 -3.02
CA SER A 141 16.05 -8.59 -3.07
C SER A 141 17.18 -9.13 -2.19
N ASN A 142 16.94 -10.22 -1.44
CA ASN A 142 17.87 -10.78 -0.46
C ASN A 142 18.39 -9.74 0.56
N PHE A 143 17.55 -8.76 0.91
CA PHE A 143 17.88 -7.58 1.73
C PHE A 143 18.93 -6.63 1.13
N GLN A 144 18.92 -6.40 -0.19
CA GLN A 144 19.76 -5.41 -0.86
C GLN A 144 18.91 -4.49 -1.77
N PRO A 145 19.13 -3.17 -1.84
CA PRO A 145 18.35 -2.30 -2.70
C PRO A 145 18.87 -2.40 -4.15
N ILE A 146 18.42 -3.41 -4.88
CA ILE A 146 18.89 -3.78 -6.22
C ILE A 146 17.96 -3.30 -7.34
N LYS A 147 18.49 -3.30 -8.58
CA LYS A 147 17.69 -3.21 -9.80
C LYS A 147 17.14 -4.59 -10.19
N GLU A 148 15.98 -4.61 -10.83
CA GLU A 148 15.47 -5.79 -11.52
C GLU A 148 16.49 -6.29 -12.55
N ALA A 149 16.76 -7.59 -12.56
CA ALA A 149 17.81 -8.20 -13.38
C ALA A 149 19.15 -7.43 -13.29
N TRP A 150 19.64 -7.13 -12.08
CA TRP A 150 20.84 -6.31 -11.85
C TRP A 150 22.11 -6.85 -12.52
N TRP A 151 22.18 -8.15 -12.79
CA TRP A 151 23.27 -8.80 -13.52
C TRP A 151 23.21 -8.55 -15.06
N MET A 152 22.12 -7.97 -15.57
CA MET A 152 21.93 -7.64 -16.98
C MET A 152 22.25 -6.16 -17.26
N GLY A 153 22.67 -5.87 -18.50
CA GLY A 153 22.91 -4.50 -18.97
C GLY A 153 21.63 -3.68 -19.20
N GLU A 154 21.75 -2.36 -19.24
CA GLU A 154 20.60 -1.45 -19.40
C GLU A 154 19.87 -1.62 -20.73
N ASN A 155 20.60 -1.93 -21.81
CA ASN A 155 20.01 -2.22 -23.12
C ASN A 155 19.10 -3.46 -23.07
N TRP A 156 19.47 -4.49 -22.30
CA TRP A 156 18.62 -5.66 -22.10
C TRP A 156 17.33 -5.28 -21.38
N ARG A 157 17.41 -4.49 -20.28
CA ARG A 157 16.21 -4.00 -19.58
C ARG A 157 15.30 -3.18 -20.49
N ARG A 158 15.86 -2.30 -21.33
CA ARG A 158 15.11 -1.49 -22.30
C ARG A 158 14.35 -2.35 -23.32
N GLN A 159 14.94 -3.47 -23.75
CA GLN A 159 14.36 -4.36 -24.75
C GLN A 159 13.35 -5.37 -24.16
N ASN A 160 13.53 -5.79 -22.90
CA ASN A 160 12.81 -6.93 -22.32
C ASN A 160 11.76 -6.54 -21.25
N LEU A 161 11.86 -5.34 -20.64
CA LEU A 161 10.95 -4.91 -19.57
C LEU A 161 9.92 -3.90 -20.10
N ARG A 162 8.66 -4.35 -20.22
CA ARG A 162 7.52 -3.56 -20.76
C ARG A 162 7.27 -2.20 -20.08
N TYR A 163 7.80 -2.02 -18.88
CA TYR A 163 7.65 -0.82 -18.05
C TYR A 163 8.95 0.02 -17.98
N TRP A 164 9.98 -0.27 -18.77
CA TRP A 164 11.20 0.54 -18.83
C TRP A 164 10.87 2.03 -19.09
N PRO A 165 11.49 3.00 -18.39
CA PRO A 165 12.59 2.87 -17.41
C PRO A 165 12.15 2.55 -15.96
N TRP A 166 10.85 2.38 -15.72
CA TRP A 166 10.18 2.16 -14.43
C TRP A 166 10.17 0.69 -13.98
N TYR A 167 11.28 -0.02 -14.23
CA TYR A 167 11.49 -1.40 -13.75
C TYR A 167 11.78 -1.47 -12.25
N GLY A 168 11.79 -2.69 -11.69
CA GLY A 168 11.92 -2.95 -10.27
C GLY A 168 13.17 -2.33 -9.65
N ARG A 169 13.00 -1.63 -8.52
CA ARG A 169 14.09 -1.09 -7.71
C ARG A 169 13.81 -1.20 -6.22
N GLY A 170 14.88 -1.30 -5.44
CA GLY A 170 14.84 -1.29 -3.97
C GLY A 170 14.43 -2.65 -3.38
N TYR A 171 14.22 -2.67 -2.06
CA TYR A 171 13.97 -3.91 -1.31
C TYR A 171 12.70 -4.67 -1.69
N GLY A 172 11.70 -3.97 -2.23
CA GLY A 172 10.41 -4.54 -2.67
C GLY A 172 10.17 -4.48 -4.18
N GLN A 173 11.21 -4.27 -4.98
CA GLN A 173 11.16 -4.22 -6.46
C GLN A 173 10.02 -3.35 -7.03
N MET A 174 9.98 -2.07 -6.63
CA MET A 174 8.94 -1.14 -7.09
C MET A 174 9.01 -0.89 -8.60
N THR A 175 7.90 -1.16 -9.29
CA THR A 175 7.72 -1.00 -10.75
C THR A 175 6.65 0.06 -11.08
N TRP A 176 6.55 0.45 -12.36
CA TRP A 176 5.54 1.35 -12.97
C TRP A 176 5.64 2.85 -12.66
N ASP A 177 5.50 3.67 -13.71
CA ASP A 177 5.53 5.14 -13.68
C ASP A 177 4.69 5.76 -12.54
N PHE A 178 3.45 5.29 -12.35
CA PHE A 178 2.55 5.83 -11.33
C PHE A 178 3.09 5.65 -9.90
N ASN A 179 3.85 4.59 -9.61
CA ASN A 179 4.49 4.40 -8.30
C ASN A 179 5.69 5.36 -8.14
N TYR A 180 6.53 5.51 -9.17
CA TYR A 180 7.64 6.47 -9.13
C TYR A 180 7.13 7.91 -8.95
N ARG A 181 6.01 8.28 -9.59
CA ARG A 181 5.33 9.57 -9.39
C ARG A 181 4.71 9.72 -8.02
N LEU A 182 4.08 8.67 -7.48
CA LEU A 182 3.52 8.65 -6.12
C LEU A 182 4.60 8.99 -5.10
N TYR A 183 5.70 8.23 -5.09
CA TYR A 183 6.77 8.42 -4.13
C TYR A 183 7.58 9.70 -4.36
N GLU A 184 7.69 10.22 -5.59
CA GLU A 184 8.22 11.57 -5.82
C GLU A 184 7.36 12.64 -5.13
N ARG A 185 6.04 12.52 -5.18
CA ARG A 185 5.13 13.49 -4.57
C ARG A 185 5.05 13.38 -3.05
N LEU A 186 5.16 12.16 -2.51
CA LEU A 186 5.22 11.93 -1.06
C LEU A 186 6.54 12.45 -0.44
N THR A 187 7.67 12.27 -1.14
CA THR A 187 9.01 12.52 -0.55
C THR A 187 9.72 13.76 -1.09
N GLY A 188 9.25 14.34 -2.19
CA GLY A 188 9.94 15.41 -2.94
C GLY A 188 11.13 14.94 -3.79
N ILE A 189 11.58 13.68 -3.63
CA ILE A 189 12.75 13.13 -4.32
C ILE A 189 12.42 12.89 -5.79
N LYS A 190 13.26 13.40 -6.69
CA LYS A 190 13.04 13.44 -8.15
C LYS A 190 13.21 12.09 -8.87
N LEU A 191 12.46 11.10 -8.42
CA LEU A 191 12.38 9.75 -8.99
C LEU A 191 12.00 9.74 -10.47
N THR A 192 11.19 10.69 -10.94
CA THR A 192 10.83 10.76 -12.37
C THR A 192 11.96 11.29 -13.25
N LYS A 193 12.89 12.06 -12.67
CA LYS A 193 14.12 12.53 -13.34
C LYS A 193 15.26 11.52 -13.22
N ASN A 194 15.37 10.84 -12.09
CA ASN A 194 16.36 9.78 -11.86
C ASN A 194 15.72 8.62 -11.07
N PRO A 195 15.22 7.59 -11.77
CA PRO A 195 14.59 6.43 -11.13
C PRO A 195 15.52 5.65 -10.18
N ASP A 196 16.83 5.69 -10.40
CA ASP A 196 17.81 4.99 -9.55
C ASP A 196 17.90 5.57 -8.13
N LEU A 197 17.31 6.74 -7.86
CA LEU A 197 17.13 7.23 -6.49
C LEU A 197 16.28 6.28 -5.63
N ALA A 198 15.43 5.43 -6.22
CA ALA A 198 14.71 4.37 -5.50
C ALA A 198 15.62 3.28 -4.91
N LEU A 199 16.91 3.27 -5.23
CA LEU A 199 17.93 2.41 -4.64
C LEU A 199 18.53 3.01 -3.34
N GLN A 200 18.23 4.27 -3.01
CA GLN A 200 18.68 4.88 -1.75
C GLN A 200 18.08 4.12 -0.55
N PRO A 201 18.89 3.60 0.40
CA PRO A 201 18.41 2.66 1.39
C PRO A 201 17.21 3.13 2.23
N ASN A 202 17.23 4.37 2.74
CA ASN A 202 16.10 4.91 3.50
C ASN A 202 14.83 5.13 2.66
N LEU A 203 14.97 5.54 1.39
CA LEU A 203 13.83 5.65 0.47
C LEU A 203 13.26 4.26 0.11
N ALA A 204 14.14 3.28 -0.13
CA ALA A 204 13.75 1.91 -0.41
C ALA A 204 13.04 1.24 0.79
N LEU A 205 13.46 1.52 2.02
CA LEU A 205 12.76 1.10 3.24
C LEU A 205 11.37 1.74 3.34
N TYR A 206 11.31 3.07 3.16
CA TYR A 206 10.03 3.80 3.18
C TYR A 206 9.06 3.23 2.16
N ILE A 207 9.48 3.09 0.90
CA ILE A 207 8.67 2.51 -0.19
C ILE A 207 8.13 1.13 0.17
N LEU A 208 9.00 0.24 0.68
CA LEU A 208 8.64 -1.12 1.08
C LEU A 208 7.54 -1.13 2.16
N VAL A 209 7.77 -0.45 3.28
CA VAL A 209 6.87 -0.48 4.44
C VAL A 209 5.59 0.31 4.16
N HIS A 210 5.72 1.50 3.57
CA HIS A 210 4.59 2.35 3.19
C HIS A 210 3.65 1.62 2.24
N GLY A 211 4.16 1.11 1.10
CA GLY A 211 3.33 0.52 0.06
C GLY A 211 2.58 -0.73 0.52
N MET A 212 3.16 -1.48 1.47
CA MET A 212 2.49 -2.60 2.13
C MET A 212 1.45 -2.15 3.15
N LYS A 213 1.71 -1.11 3.95
CA LYS A 213 0.75 -0.60 4.95
C LYS A 213 -0.46 0.10 4.32
N SER A 214 -0.25 0.93 3.29
CA SER A 214 -1.32 1.68 2.62
C SER A 214 -2.05 0.85 1.56
N GLY A 215 -1.37 -0.18 1.03
CA GLY A 215 -1.79 -0.91 -0.16
C GLY A 215 -1.56 -0.14 -1.46
N ALA A 216 -0.67 0.85 -1.49
CA ALA A 216 -0.40 1.70 -2.64
C ALA A 216 0.08 0.96 -3.90
N PHE A 217 0.56 -0.29 -3.79
CA PHE A 217 1.01 -1.06 -4.95
C PHE A 217 -0.15 -1.67 -5.75
N THR A 218 -1.02 -2.43 -5.11
CA THR A 218 -2.08 -3.21 -5.78
C THR A 218 -3.51 -2.85 -5.36
N GLY A 219 -3.66 -2.10 -4.27
CA GLY A 219 -4.92 -1.85 -3.56
C GLY A 219 -5.06 -2.67 -2.29
N TYR A 220 -4.41 -3.84 -2.20
CA TYR A 220 -4.38 -4.69 -1.00
C TYR A 220 -3.33 -4.19 -0.01
N SER A 221 -3.69 -4.09 1.27
CA SER A 221 -2.79 -3.71 2.36
C SER A 221 -2.40 -4.92 3.24
N LEU A 222 -1.49 -4.70 4.19
CA LEU A 222 -1.19 -5.66 5.26
C LEU A 222 -2.43 -6.03 6.07
N GLU A 223 -3.23 -5.06 6.50
CA GLU A 223 -4.41 -5.29 7.36
C GLU A 223 -5.46 -6.21 6.71
N ASN A 224 -5.57 -6.21 5.37
CA ASN A 224 -6.50 -7.08 4.62
C ASN A 224 -6.30 -8.56 4.93
N TRP A 225 -5.06 -8.94 5.28
CA TRP A 225 -4.63 -10.33 5.39
C TRP A 225 -3.96 -10.65 6.73
N ILE A 226 -3.36 -9.65 7.38
CA ILE A 226 -2.53 -9.78 8.58
C ILE A 226 -2.87 -8.60 9.50
N ASN A 227 -3.59 -8.87 10.57
CA ASN A 227 -4.00 -7.88 11.56
C ASN A 227 -4.05 -8.52 12.96
N SER A 228 -4.73 -7.89 13.92
CA SER A 228 -4.85 -8.42 15.30
C SER A 228 -5.78 -9.64 15.43
N LYS A 229 -6.61 -9.93 14.42
CA LYS A 229 -7.61 -11.01 14.42
C LYS A 229 -7.28 -12.16 13.45
N GLN A 230 -6.46 -11.92 12.43
CA GLN A 230 -6.09 -12.92 11.41
C GLN A 230 -4.63 -12.77 10.97
N THR A 231 -4.03 -13.85 10.46
CA THR A 231 -2.70 -13.84 9.85
C THR A 231 -2.66 -14.81 8.68
N ASN A 232 -2.74 -14.28 7.46
CA ASN A 232 -2.74 -15.04 6.22
C ASN A 232 -1.56 -14.60 5.33
N PHE A 233 -0.36 -15.09 5.66
CA PHE A 233 0.86 -14.80 4.91
C PHE A 233 0.80 -15.24 3.43
N TYR A 234 -0.04 -16.23 3.09
CA TYR A 234 -0.21 -16.67 1.72
C TYR A 234 -0.97 -15.62 0.88
N LYS A 235 -2.15 -15.18 1.33
CA LYS A 235 -2.93 -14.14 0.62
C LYS A 235 -2.28 -12.76 0.69
N ALA A 236 -1.44 -12.48 1.69
CA ALA A 236 -0.65 -11.26 1.76
C ALA A 236 0.24 -11.01 0.52
N ARG A 237 0.56 -12.03 -0.28
CA ARG A 237 1.26 -11.85 -1.56
C ARG A 237 0.52 -10.93 -2.55
N MET A 238 -0.80 -10.82 -2.42
CA MET A 238 -1.65 -9.94 -3.24
C MET A 238 -1.29 -8.46 -3.10
N ILE A 239 -0.59 -8.08 -2.02
CA ILE A 239 -0.05 -6.72 -1.79
C ILE A 239 1.03 -6.36 -2.82
N VAL A 240 1.73 -7.33 -3.40
CA VAL A 240 2.92 -7.10 -4.25
C VAL A 240 2.76 -7.68 -5.66
N ASN A 241 2.55 -9.00 -5.79
CA ASN A 241 2.53 -9.68 -7.09
C ASN A 241 1.50 -10.83 -7.16
N GLY A 242 0.24 -10.57 -6.77
CA GLY A 242 -0.82 -11.58 -6.85
C GLY A 242 -0.57 -12.76 -5.89
N LEU A 243 -0.50 -13.99 -6.40
CA LEU A 243 -0.15 -15.18 -5.60
C LEU A 243 1.19 -15.81 -6.03
N ASP A 244 1.98 -15.10 -6.84
CA ASP A 244 3.27 -15.56 -7.32
C ASP A 244 4.26 -15.82 -6.15
N CYS A 245 4.87 -17.01 -6.13
CA CYS A 245 5.69 -17.52 -5.02
C CYS A 245 5.05 -17.47 -3.61
N ALA A 246 3.72 -17.30 -3.49
CA ALA A 246 3.03 -17.05 -2.20
C ALA A 246 3.32 -18.10 -1.11
N GLY A 247 3.41 -19.40 -1.47
CA GLY A 247 3.74 -20.46 -0.52
C GLY A 247 5.16 -20.35 0.06
N GLN A 248 6.14 -20.00 -0.78
CA GLN A 248 7.54 -19.82 -0.34
C GLN A 248 7.69 -18.61 0.58
N ILE A 249 7.04 -17.49 0.21
CA ILE A 249 7.06 -16.26 1.00
C ILE A 249 6.31 -16.44 2.32
N ALA A 250 5.20 -17.19 2.33
CA ALA A 250 4.48 -17.54 3.56
C ALA A 250 5.32 -18.42 4.51
N GLY A 251 6.13 -19.33 3.96
CA GLY A 251 7.13 -20.10 4.71
C GLY A 251 8.19 -19.20 5.36
N ARG A 252 8.75 -18.26 4.58
CA ARG A 252 9.70 -17.24 5.09
C ARG A 252 9.07 -16.34 6.15
N ALA A 253 7.83 -15.88 5.97
CA ALA A 253 7.13 -15.05 6.96
C ALA A 253 6.89 -15.80 8.26
N SER A 254 6.54 -17.09 8.18
CA SER A 254 6.41 -17.97 9.34
C SER A 254 7.75 -18.18 10.06
N TYR A 255 8.87 -18.23 9.33
CA TYR A 255 10.21 -18.25 9.90
C TYR A 255 10.53 -16.92 10.61
N TRP A 256 10.40 -15.77 9.93
CA TRP A 256 10.67 -14.45 10.50
C TRP A 256 9.80 -14.15 11.74
N TYR A 257 8.55 -14.59 11.75
CA TYR A 257 7.67 -14.45 12.92
C TYR A 257 8.19 -15.17 14.17
N ARG A 258 8.89 -16.31 14.00
CA ARG A 258 9.59 -17.01 15.09
C ARG A 258 10.90 -16.32 15.48
N GLN A 259 11.63 -15.73 14.53
CA GLN A 259 12.90 -15.04 14.80
C GLN A 259 12.71 -13.68 15.51
N LEU A 260 11.58 -12.99 15.31
CA LEU A 260 11.23 -11.76 16.02
C LEU A 260 10.80 -12.06 17.47
N THR A 261 11.72 -12.58 18.30
CA THR A 261 11.46 -13.00 19.68
C THR A 261 11.09 -11.82 20.60
N VAL A 262 11.66 -10.64 20.34
CA VAL A 262 11.29 -9.36 20.96
C VAL A 262 10.83 -8.41 19.85
N TYR A 263 9.61 -7.89 19.98
CA TYR A 263 8.96 -6.94 19.07
C TYR A 263 7.86 -6.18 19.82
#